data_AF-A0A949HK68-F1
#
_entry.id   AF-A0A949HK68-F1
#
_cell.length_a   1.000
_cell.length_b   1.000
_cell.length_c   1.000
_cell.angle_alpha   90.00
_cell.angle_beta   90.00
_cell.angle_gamma   90.00
#
_symmetry.space_group_name_H-M   'P 1'
#
loop_
_entity.id
_entity.type
_entity.pdbx_description
1 polymer ?
#
loop_
_entity_poly.entity_id
_entity_poly.type
_entity_poly.pdbx_seq_one_letter_code
_entity_poly.pdbx_strand_id
1 'polypeptide(L)'
;ASTQLAIYCAQRVAGRAGAVVGGLAFIVPGLVMIIALAAIFLASAPPAWLRGVGAGAGAAVLAVVLRVGWDLARASLAPHAGFRLWRAALYIAIGAAVTILFGAWVVAALLACGLVELLIRRGSREAAVLSPAMLLLAVAGAAAIPALAWTAFKVGALSYGGGFVIVPIMQQDAVEVYGWMTEPQFLNAVALGQITPGPVVQTVAVVGYAAAGVGGALLASFVAFAPSMLIVIAGGSRFLQLRRNPNARAFLDGAGPAAIGAIFGAFVPLAAGVDFTWQWVVAAVAALLLFAARLGVVPTLLLAAGAGAVAAIAGLPVPASA
;
A
#
# COMPACT_ATOMS: atom_id res chain seq x y z
N ALA A 1 -5.56 -1.23 8.49
CA ALA A 1 -6.60 -0.86 9.47
C ALA A 1 -7.70 -1.92 9.60
N SER A 2 -8.32 -2.39 8.51
CA SER A 2 -9.39 -3.41 8.54
C SER A 2 -8.95 -4.75 9.14
N THR A 3 -7.82 -5.32 8.69
CA THR A 3 -7.29 -6.60 9.21
C THR A 3 -6.99 -6.55 10.70
N GLN A 4 -6.33 -5.48 11.17
CA GLN A 4 -6.00 -5.29 12.59
C GLN A 4 -7.27 -5.13 13.44
N LEU A 5 -8.28 -4.40 12.94
CA LEU A 5 -9.56 -4.25 13.61
C LEU A 5 -10.30 -5.60 13.71
N ALA A 6 -10.32 -6.38 12.62
CA ALA A 6 -10.93 -7.71 12.61
C ALA A 6 -10.26 -8.66 13.62
N ILE A 7 -8.91 -8.72 13.62
CA ILE A 7 -8.13 -9.51 14.58
C ILE A 7 -8.42 -9.05 16.01
N TYR A 8 -8.45 -7.73 16.26
CA TYR A 8 -8.71 -7.18 17.59
C TYR A 8 -10.14 -7.47 18.08
N CYS A 9 -11.15 -7.33 17.22
CA CYS A 9 -12.52 -7.69 17.55
C CYS A 9 -12.64 -9.18 17.86
N ALA A 10 -12.04 -10.05 17.05
CA ALA A 10 -12.03 -11.48 17.30
C ALA A 10 -11.26 -11.84 18.59
N GLN A 11 -10.20 -11.09 18.91
CA GLN A 11 -9.48 -11.21 20.17
C GLN A 11 -10.35 -10.86 21.38
N ARG A 12 -11.24 -9.88 21.25
CA ARG A 12 -12.16 -9.47 22.31
C ARG A 12 -13.24 -10.51 22.59
N VAL A 13 -13.63 -11.30 21.58
CA VAL A 13 -14.65 -12.34 21.71
C VAL A 13 -14.08 -13.63 22.30
N ALA A 14 -12.95 -14.12 21.81
CA ALA A 14 -12.42 -15.45 22.16
C ALA A 14 -10.92 -15.45 22.51
N GLY A 15 -10.40 -14.33 23.01
CA GLY A 15 -9.00 -14.20 23.44
C GLY A 15 -8.01 -14.41 22.29
N ARG A 16 -6.81 -14.93 22.61
CA ARG A 16 -5.74 -15.10 21.60
C ARG A 16 -6.11 -16.08 20.49
N ALA A 17 -6.86 -17.13 20.80
CA ALA A 17 -7.34 -18.09 19.80
C ALA A 17 -8.31 -17.43 18.82
N GLY A 18 -9.25 -16.61 19.33
CA GLY A 18 -10.14 -15.80 18.50
C GLY A 18 -9.38 -14.87 17.55
N ALA A 19 -8.30 -14.24 18.02
CA ALA A 19 -7.45 -13.38 17.20
C ALA A 19 -6.82 -14.12 16.00
N VAL A 20 -6.31 -15.34 16.23
CA VAL A 20 -5.70 -16.16 15.17
C VAL A 20 -6.75 -16.60 14.17
N VAL A 21 -7.86 -17.17 14.64
CA VAL A 21 -8.94 -17.65 13.77
C VAL A 21 -9.56 -16.50 12.98
N GLY A 22 -9.85 -15.38 13.63
CA GLY A 22 -10.41 -14.19 12.97
C GLY A 22 -9.46 -13.58 11.95
N GLY A 23 -8.15 -13.55 12.24
CA GLY A 23 -7.13 -13.11 11.29
C GLY A 23 -7.06 -14.01 10.05
N LEU A 24 -6.98 -15.33 10.26
CA LEU A 24 -6.93 -16.30 9.16
C LEU A 24 -8.22 -16.26 8.33
N ALA A 25 -9.39 -16.25 8.97
CA ALA A 25 -10.68 -16.17 8.27
C ALA A 25 -10.84 -14.88 7.46
N PHE A 26 -10.20 -13.79 7.87
CA PHE A 26 -10.20 -12.53 7.11
C PHE A 26 -9.20 -12.55 5.94
N ILE A 27 -8.02 -13.14 6.10
CA ILE A 27 -6.92 -13.08 5.12
C ILE A 27 -7.05 -14.17 4.04
N VAL A 28 -7.38 -15.40 4.45
CA VAL A 28 -7.31 -16.60 3.59
C VAL A 28 -8.25 -16.55 2.39
N PRO A 29 -9.54 -16.15 2.50
CA PRO A 29 -10.43 -16.10 1.33
C PRO A 29 -9.93 -15.14 0.25
N GLY A 30 -9.50 -13.93 0.66
CA GLY A 30 -8.88 -12.96 -0.24
C GLY A 30 -7.57 -13.47 -0.85
N LEU A 31 -6.79 -14.22 -0.07
CA LEU A 31 -5.51 -14.77 -0.52
C LEU A 31 -5.70 -15.84 -1.60
N VAL A 32 -6.67 -16.75 -1.40
CA VAL A 32 -7.00 -17.76 -2.40
C VAL A 32 -7.46 -17.09 -3.69
N MET A 33 -8.35 -16.10 -3.57
CA MET A 33 -8.89 -15.41 -4.74
C MET A 33 -7.82 -14.61 -5.50
N ILE A 34 -6.96 -13.88 -4.79
CA ILE A 34 -5.91 -13.08 -5.45
C ILE A 34 -4.83 -13.95 -6.09
N ILE A 35 -4.51 -15.12 -5.50
CA ILE A 35 -3.59 -16.08 -6.13
C ILE A 35 -4.21 -16.66 -7.41
N ALA A 36 -5.50 -17.01 -7.38
CA ALA A 36 -6.20 -17.49 -8.57
C ALA A 36 -6.22 -16.43 -9.69
N LEU A 37 -6.50 -15.18 -9.35
CA LEU A 37 -6.47 -14.07 -10.31
C LEU A 37 -5.04 -13.79 -10.81
N ALA A 38 -4.04 -13.83 -9.94
CA ALA A 38 -2.64 -13.68 -10.34
C ALA A 38 -2.22 -14.77 -11.32
N ALA A 39 -2.61 -16.02 -11.09
CA ALA A 39 -2.33 -17.12 -12.00
C ALA A 39 -2.95 -16.94 -13.40
N ILE A 40 -4.13 -16.33 -13.48
CA ILE A 40 -4.82 -16.03 -14.74
C ILE A 40 -4.16 -14.85 -15.46
N PHE A 41 -3.87 -13.77 -14.75
CA PHE A 41 -3.33 -12.53 -15.34
C PHE A 41 -1.84 -12.59 -15.66
N LEU A 42 -1.06 -13.40 -14.94
CA LEU A 42 0.37 -13.64 -15.18
C LEU A 42 0.63 -14.96 -15.92
N ALA A 43 -0.39 -15.55 -16.56
CA ALA A 43 -0.17 -16.67 -17.46
C ALA A 43 0.72 -16.26 -18.64
N SER A 44 1.49 -17.19 -19.21
CA SER A 44 2.46 -16.89 -20.29
C SER A 44 1.84 -16.35 -21.58
N ALA A 45 0.57 -16.67 -21.86
CA ALA A 45 -0.14 -16.20 -23.05
C ALA A 45 -1.60 -15.86 -22.73
N PRO A 46 -1.88 -14.76 -22.02
CA PRO A 46 -3.23 -14.37 -21.68
C PRO A 46 -3.95 -13.82 -22.92
N PRO A 47 -5.23 -14.17 -23.14
CA PRO A 47 -5.99 -13.69 -24.30
C PRO A 47 -6.10 -12.16 -24.32
N ALA A 48 -6.22 -11.57 -25.50
CA ALA A 48 -6.18 -10.11 -25.69
C ALA A 48 -7.23 -9.37 -24.85
N TRP A 49 -8.44 -9.90 -24.74
CA TRP A 49 -9.51 -9.30 -23.92
C TRP A 49 -9.10 -9.24 -22.44
N LEU A 50 -8.41 -10.25 -21.91
CA LEU A 50 -7.95 -10.29 -20.52
C LEU A 50 -6.80 -9.29 -20.28
N ARG A 51 -5.90 -9.15 -21.27
CA ARG A 51 -4.87 -8.08 -21.25
C ARG A 51 -5.52 -6.69 -21.27
N GLY A 52 -6.60 -6.53 -22.04
CA GLY A 52 -7.44 -5.32 -22.04
C GLY A 52 -8.07 -5.04 -20.68
N VAL A 53 -8.67 -6.05 -20.05
CA VAL A 53 -9.23 -5.97 -18.68
C VAL A 53 -8.18 -5.45 -17.70
N GLY A 54 -6.97 -6.02 -17.74
CA GLY A 54 -5.84 -5.58 -16.91
C GLY A 54 -5.49 -4.12 -17.19
N ALA A 55 -5.20 -3.79 -18.45
CA ALA A 55 -4.84 -2.44 -18.87
C ALA A 55 -5.87 -1.38 -18.46
N GLY A 56 -7.16 -1.66 -18.59
CA GLY A 56 -8.22 -0.75 -18.15
C GLY A 56 -8.27 -0.60 -16.63
N ALA A 57 -8.24 -1.71 -15.89
CA ALA A 57 -8.26 -1.69 -14.42
C ALA A 57 -6.99 -1.01 -13.85
N GLY A 58 -5.83 -1.31 -14.42
CA GLY A 58 -4.54 -0.72 -14.09
C GLY A 58 -4.50 0.78 -14.34
N ALA A 59 -5.05 1.26 -15.46
CA ALA A 59 -5.15 2.70 -15.72
C ALA A 59 -5.99 3.43 -14.66
N ALA A 60 -7.09 2.82 -14.20
CA ALA A 60 -7.91 3.38 -13.14
C ALA A 60 -7.19 3.43 -11.77
N VAL A 61 -6.12 2.65 -11.54
CA VAL A 61 -5.30 2.75 -10.32
C VAL A 61 -4.71 4.14 -10.15
N LEU A 62 -4.34 4.83 -11.24
CA LEU A 62 -3.85 6.21 -11.17
C LEU A 62 -4.86 7.14 -10.48
N ALA A 63 -6.13 7.03 -10.85
CA ALA A 63 -7.21 7.80 -10.25
C ALA A 63 -7.47 7.38 -8.79
N VAL A 64 -7.35 6.08 -8.49
CA VAL A 64 -7.49 5.56 -7.11
C VAL A 64 -6.40 6.11 -6.20
N VAL A 65 -5.15 6.16 -6.66
CA VAL A 65 -4.02 6.73 -5.91
C VAL A 65 -4.29 8.19 -5.54
N LEU A 66 -4.75 8.99 -6.50
CA LEU A 66 -5.14 10.39 -6.25
C LEU A 66 -6.28 10.48 -5.24
N ARG A 67 -7.31 9.63 -5.38
CA ARG A 67 -8.47 9.62 -4.48
C ARG A 67 -8.07 9.26 -3.05
N VAL A 68 -7.24 8.23 -2.87
CA VAL A 68 -6.79 7.77 -1.57
C VAL A 68 -5.87 8.79 -0.92
N GLY A 69 -4.95 9.39 -1.68
CA GLY A 69 -4.10 10.48 -1.20
C GLY A 69 -4.95 11.67 -0.71
N TRP A 70 -6.01 12.01 -1.44
CA TRP A 70 -6.94 13.07 -1.08
C TRP A 70 -7.77 12.78 0.18
N ASP A 71 -8.34 11.57 0.28
CA ASP A 71 -9.11 11.15 1.44
C ASP A 71 -8.22 11.10 2.70
N LEU A 72 -6.98 10.63 2.57
CA LEU A 72 -6.00 10.64 3.66
C LEU A 72 -5.57 12.06 4.02
N ALA A 73 -5.34 12.94 3.04
CA ALA A 73 -5.01 14.34 3.26
C ALA A 73 -6.09 15.06 4.08
N ARG A 74 -7.37 14.89 3.71
CA ARG A 74 -8.50 15.47 4.45
C ARG A 74 -8.58 14.95 5.89
N ALA A 75 -8.34 13.65 6.08
CA ALA A 75 -8.39 13.04 7.40
C ALA A 75 -7.19 13.45 8.29
N SER A 76 -5.98 13.51 7.72
CA SER A 76 -4.75 13.77 8.46
C SER A 76 -4.48 15.27 8.70
N LEU A 77 -4.95 16.15 7.81
CA LEU A 77 -4.76 17.60 7.92
C LEU A 77 -5.88 18.29 8.70
N ALA A 78 -6.82 17.52 9.27
CA ALA A 78 -7.83 18.07 10.16
C ALA A 78 -7.14 18.87 11.29
N PRO A 79 -7.65 20.06 11.66
CA PRO A 79 -6.99 20.94 12.61
C PRO A 79 -6.87 20.28 13.99
N HIS A 80 -5.65 19.90 14.36
CA HIS A 80 -5.28 19.43 15.69
C HIS A 80 -4.51 20.53 16.42
N ALA A 81 -4.80 20.73 17.70
CA ALA A 81 -4.11 21.72 18.53
C ALA A 81 -2.58 21.46 18.52
N GLY A 82 -1.81 22.39 17.94
CA GLY A 82 -0.34 22.37 17.91
C GLY A 82 0.32 21.95 16.59
N PHE A 83 -0.41 21.41 15.62
CA PHE A 83 0.16 21.02 14.31
C PHE A 83 0.12 22.19 13.31
N ARG A 84 1.28 22.60 12.79
CA ARG A 84 1.37 23.73 11.83
C ARG A 84 1.23 23.23 10.39
N LEU A 85 0.29 23.82 9.64
CA LEU A 85 0.00 23.44 8.24
C LEU A 85 1.24 23.48 7.32
N TRP A 86 2.15 24.45 7.52
CA TRP A 86 3.37 24.53 6.71
C TRP A 86 4.31 23.33 6.91
N ARG A 87 4.35 22.74 8.12
CA ARG A 87 5.14 21.52 8.40
C ARG A 87 4.54 20.33 7.70
N ALA A 88 3.22 20.24 7.69
CA ALA A 88 2.50 19.22 6.94
C ALA A 88 2.80 19.31 5.44
N ALA A 89 2.76 20.52 4.87
CA ALA A 89 3.11 20.76 3.47
C ALA A 89 4.56 20.37 3.18
N LEU A 90 5.50 20.69 4.08
CA LEU A 90 6.90 20.29 3.95
C LEU A 90 7.07 18.77 3.96
N TYR A 91 6.44 18.06 4.90
CA TYR A 91 6.52 16.60 4.96
C TYR A 91 5.85 15.94 3.75
N ILE A 92 4.73 16.48 3.25
CA ILE A 92 4.12 16.03 1.99
C ILE A 92 5.10 16.20 0.83
N ALA A 93 5.76 17.36 0.71
CA ALA A 93 6.74 17.61 -0.34
C ALA A 93 7.94 16.64 -0.24
N ILE A 94 8.46 16.39 0.98
CA ILE A 94 9.54 15.43 1.21
C ILE A 94 9.09 14.02 0.81
N GLY A 95 7.92 13.58 1.26
CA GLY A 95 7.38 12.25 0.93
C GLY A 95 7.20 12.07 -0.57
N ALA A 96 6.68 13.07 -1.26
CA ALA A 96 6.49 13.04 -2.71
C ALA A 96 7.84 13.02 -3.45
N ALA A 97 8.75 13.94 -3.11
CA ALA A 97 10.06 14.04 -3.74
C ALA A 97 10.89 12.76 -3.55
N VAL A 98 10.92 12.21 -2.35
CA VAL A 98 11.63 10.95 -2.09
C VAL A 98 11.00 9.80 -2.86
N THR A 99 9.67 9.73 -2.96
CA THR A 99 9.02 8.67 -3.75
C THR A 99 9.34 8.77 -5.24
N ILE A 100 9.35 9.98 -5.79
CA ILE A 100 9.61 10.23 -7.21
C ILE A 100 11.08 9.99 -7.55
N LEU A 101 12.00 10.44 -6.69
CA LEU A 101 13.43 10.45 -6.98
C LEU A 101 14.18 9.23 -6.44
N PHE A 102 13.72 8.68 -5.32
CA PHE A 102 14.46 7.74 -4.48
C PHE A 102 13.50 6.76 -3.79
N GLY A 103 12.68 6.04 -4.55
CA GLY A 103 11.62 5.15 -4.04
C GLY A 103 12.04 4.27 -2.85
N ALA A 104 13.31 3.85 -2.79
CA ALA A 104 13.82 2.93 -1.77
C ALA A 104 13.84 3.57 -0.38
N TRP A 105 13.94 4.90 -0.36
CA TRP A 105 14.09 5.70 0.83
C TRP A 105 12.77 6.25 1.35
N VAL A 106 11.63 5.90 0.73
CA VAL A 106 10.30 6.31 1.19
C VAL A 106 10.09 5.93 2.65
N VAL A 107 10.46 4.71 3.03
CA VAL A 107 10.41 4.24 4.42
C VAL A 107 11.20 5.16 5.36
N ALA A 108 12.45 5.43 4.99
CA ALA A 108 13.34 6.26 5.80
C ALA A 108 12.80 7.70 5.91
N ALA A 109 12.24 8.25 4.83
CA ALA A 109 11.63 9.57 4.82
C ALA A 109 10.42 9.67 5.76
N LEU A 110 9.56 8.65 5.77
CA LEU A 110 8.41 8.58 6.67
C LEU A 110 8.86 8.52 8.14
N LEU A 111 9.84 7.67 8.45
CA LEU A 111 10.41 7.55 9.79
C LEU A 111 11.10 8.86 10.23
N ALA A 112 11.86 9.50 9.34
CA ALA A 112 12.54 10.77 9.59
C ALA A 112 11.54 11.90 9.87
N CYS A 113 10.49 12.04 9.05
CA CYS A 113 9.46 13.07 9.27
C CYS A 113 8.75 12.87 10.61
N GLY A 114 8.41 11.63 10.96
CA GLY A 114 7.82 11.32 12.26
C GLY A 114 8.76 11.60 13.43
N LEU A 115 10.04 11.26 13.32
CA LEU A 115 11.03 11.50 14.37
C LEU A 115 11.27 13.01 14.57
N VAL A 116 11.38 13.77 13.48
CA VAL A 116 11.53 15.23 13.53
C VAL A 116 10.32 15.88 14.21
N GLU A 117 9.10 15.46 13.88
CA GLU A 117 7.89 15.97 14.54
C GLU A 117 7.87 15.63 16.04
N LEU A 118 8.28 14.42 16.41
CA LEU A 118 8.42 14.00 17.80
C LEU A 118 9.42 14.86 18.58
N LEU A 119 10.60 15.12 18.01
CA LEU A 119 11.65 15.93 18.64
C LEU A 119 11.20 17.38 18.84
N ILE A 120 10.55 17.98 17.84
CA ILE A 120 10.05 19.35 17.91
C ILE A 120 8.98 19.51 19.01
N ARG A 121 8.11 18.50 19.19
CA ARG A 121 7.03 18.56 20.20
C ARG A 121 7.47 18.18 21.61
N ARG A 122 8.54 17.42 21.77
CA ARG A 122 9.07 17.05 23.10
C ARG A 122 9.77 18.22 23.80
N GLY A 123 10.19 19.26 23.08
CA GLY A 123 10.95 20.37 23.65
C GLY A 123 12.38 19.96 24.02
N SER A 124 13.34 20.85 23.74
CA SER A 124 14.78 20.63 23.79
C SER A 124 15.42 20.38 25.17
N ARG A 125 14.65 20.01 26.22
CA ARG A 125 15.19 19.91 27.60
C ARG A 125 15.48 18.50 28.10
N GLU A 126 14.95 17.47 27.47
CA GLU A 126 15.38 16.10 27.74
C GLU A 126 15.87 15.50 26.44
N ALA A 127 17.18 15.68 26.19
CA ALA A 127 17.89 14.98 25.13
C ALA A 127 17.57 13.49 25.27
N ALA A 128 16.78 13.00 24.33
CA ALA A 128 16.26 11.65 24.35
C ALA A 128 17.43 10.67 24.42
N VAL A 129 17.46 9.87 25.48
CA VAL A 129 17.87 8.47 25.33
C VAL A 129 16.85 7.87 24.37
N LEU A 130 17.07 8.06 23.06
CA LEU A 130 16.45 7.24 22.03
C LEU A 130 16.79 5.82 22.45
N SER A 131 15.81 5.06 22.95
CA SER A 131 16.04 3.65 23.27
C SER A 131 16.70 3.04 22.02
N PRO A 132 17.89 2.45 22.12
CA PRO A 132 18.62 1.91 20.98
C PRO A 132 17.74 0.99 20.13
N ALA A 133 16.73 0.35 20.73
CA ALA A 133 15.71 -0.44 20.07
C ALA A 133 14.90 0.28 18.96
N MET A 134 14.62 1.59 19.06
CA MET A 134 13.88 2.32 18.01
C MET A 134 14.77 2.70 16.83
N LEU A 135 16.05 3.03 17.08
CA LEU A 135 17.06 3.24 16.04
C LEU A 135 17.49 1.91 15.40
N LEU A 136 17.60 0.85 16.20
CA LEU A 136 17.86 -0.51 15.73
C LEU A 136 16.68 -1.06 14.93
N LEU A 137 15.41 -0.74 15.23
CA LEU A 137 14.31 -1.13 14.32
C LEU A 137 14.33 -0.37 12.99
N ALA A 138 14.90 0.84 12.97
CA ALA A 138 15.02 1.67 11.77
C ALA A 138 16.26 1.33 10.91
N VAL A 139 17.29 0.71 11.50
CA VAL A 139 18.57 0.38 10.85
C VAL A 139 18.82 -1.13 10.74
N ALA A 140 18.19 -1.99 11.55
CA ALA A 140 18.29 -3.45 11.45
C ALA A 140 17.36 -3.96 10.34
N GLY A 141 17.82 -3.76 9.12
CA GLY A 141 17.25 -4.31 7.89
C GLY A 141 18.32 -4.83 6.93
N ALA A 142 19.48 -5.21 7.46
CA ALA A 142 20.59 -5.79 6.71
C ALA A 142 21.12 -7.02 7.44
N ALA A 143 20.26 -8.04 7.53
CA ALA A 143 20.68 -9.42 7.68
C ALA A 143 19.90 -10.21 6.63
N ALA A 144 20.57 -11.12 5.91
CA ALA A 144 20.09 -11.78 4.69
C ALA A 144 18.77 -12.54 4.89
N ILE A 145 17.66 -11.80 4.82
CA ILE A 145 16.31 -12.28 4.58
C ILE A 145 16.15 -12.29 3.05
N PRO A 146 15.64 -13.37 2.42
CA PRO A 146 15.46 -13.40 0.98
C PRO A 146 14.63 -12.20 0.51
N ALA A 147 15.02 -11.57 -0.61
CA ALA A 147 14.47 -10.32 -1.15
C ALA A 147 12.94 -10.16 -1.00
N LEU A 148 12.18 -11.21 -1.34
CA LEU A 148 10.72 -11.22 -1.25
C LEU A 148 10.21 -11.05 0.19
N ALA A 149 10.84 -11.72 1.15
CA ALA A 149 10.49 -11.58 2.56
C ALA A 149 10.88 -10.20 3.10
N TRP A 150 11.94 -9.57 2.58
CA TRP A 150 12.28 -8.19 2.94
C TRP A 150 11.24 -7.18 2.43
N THR A 151 10.85 -7.28 1.16
CA THR A 151 9.77 -6.45 0.58
C THR A 151 8.46 -6.64 1.34
N ALA A 152 8.06 -7.89 1.58
CA ALA A 152 6.85 -8.20 2.34
C ALA A 152 6.89 -7.66 3.78
N PHE A 153 8.05 -7.73 4.44
CA PHE A 153 8.20 -7.21 5.80
C PHE A 153 8.04 -5.69 5.84
N LYS A 154 8.67 -4.94 4.92
CA LYS A 154 8.49 -3.48 4.79
C LYS A 154 7.00 -3.15 4.62
N VAL A 155 6.33 -3.85 3.71
CA VAL A 155 4.90 -3.69 3.42
C VAL A 155 4.05 -3.90 4.67
N GLY A 156 4.31 -4.97 5.42
CA GLY A 156 3.60 -5.29 6.66
C GLY A 156 3.85 -4.29 7.80
N ALA A 157 5.11 -3.95 8.03
CA ALA A 157 5.53 -3.07 9.12
C ALA A 157 5.10 -1.60 8.91
N LEU A 158 4.98 -1.18 7.65
CA LEU A 158 4.73 0.22 7.26
C LEU A 158 3.34 0.44 6.68
N SER A 159 2.43 -0.53 6.82
CA SER A 159 1.01 -0.39 6.50
C SER A 159 0.29 0.53 7.49
N TYR A 160 0.74 1.77 7.58
CA TYR A 160 0.12 2.89 8.29
C TYR A 160 -0.48 3.87 7.27
N GLY A 161 -1.64 4.46 7.55
CA GLY A 161 -2.25 5.47 6.65
C GLY A 161 -3.13 4.93 5.51
N GLY A 162 -3.55 3.66 5.56
CA GLY A 162 -4.27 3.02 4.46
C GLY A 162 -3.27 2.35 3.51
N GLY A 163 -3.53 1.11 3.11
CA GLY A 163 -2.55 0.23 2.44
C GLY A 163 -2.07 0.69 1.05
N PHE A 164 -2.14 1.98 0.72
CA PHE A 164 -1.59 2.59 -0.48
C PHE A 164 -0.18 3.14 -0.30
N VAL A 165 0.23 3.47 0.92
CA VAL A 165 1.61 3.95 1.21
C VAL A 165 2.66 2.90 0.82
N ILE A 166 2.28 1.63 0.85
CA ILE A 166 3.12 0.49 0.49
C ILE A 166 3.23 0.28 -1.03
N VAL A 167 2.34 0.84 -1.83
CA VAL A 167 2.32 0.67 -3.29
C VAL A 167 3.61 1.19 -3.94
N PRO A 168 4.11 2.41 -3.67
CA PRO A 168 5.39 2.84 -4.23
C PRO A 168 6.56 1.98 -3.78
N ILE A 169 6.56 1.50 -2.53
CA ILE A 169 7.62 0.61 -2.02
C ILE A 169 7.62 -0.73 -2.77
N MET A 170 6.43 -1.30 -2.99
CA MET A 170 6.29 -2.56 -3.74
C MET A 170 6.64 -2.38 -5.21
N GLN A 171 6.21 -1.28 -5.85
CA GLN A 171 6.52 -1.01 -7.25
C GLN A 171 8.04 -0.98 -7.44
N GLN A 172 8.73 -0.23 -6.59
CA GLN A 172 10.16 -0.07 -6.75
C GLN A 172 10.92 -1.38 -6.49
N ASP A 173 10.59 -2.12 -5.42
CA ASP A 173 11.22 -3.41 -5.16
C ASP A 173 10.91 -4.42 -6.29
N ALA A 174 9.63 -4.54 -6.71
CA ALA A 174 9.19 -5.58 -7.64
C ALA A 174 9.52 -5.30 -9.11
N VAL A 175 9.53 -4.03 -9.52
CA VAL A 175 9.75 -3.61 -10.91
C VAL A 175 11.20 -3.17 -11.11
N GLU A 176 11.66 -2.18 -10.34
CA GLU A 176 12.95 -1.53 -10.60
C GLU A 176 14.14 -2.31 -10.03
N VAL A 177 14.02 -2.82 -8.81
CA VAL A 177 15.15 -3.46 -8.10
C VAL A 177 15.30 -4.92 -8.47
N TYR A 178 14.21 -5.70 -8.37
CA TYR A 178 14.27 -7.15 -8.56
C TYR A 178 13.74 -7.62 -9.92
N GLY A 179 13.03 -6.77 -10.67
CA GLY A 179 12.54 -7.09 -12.01
C GLY A 179 11.62 -8.30 -12.06
N TRP A 180 10.86 -8.59 -10.99
CA TRP A 180 9.90 -9.69 -10.96
C TRP A 180 8.68 -9.43 -11.84
N MET A 181 8.41 -8.18 -12.18
CA MET A 181 7.28 -7.78 -13.01
C MET A 181 7.52 -6.45 -13.72
N THR A 182 6.78 -6.20 -14.79
CA THR A 182 6.78 -4.93 -15.52
C THR A 182 5.84 -3.90 -14.88
N GLU A 183 5.97 -2.63 -15.24
CA GLU A 183 5.10 -1.54 -14.76
C GLU A 183 3.61 -1.82 -15.07
N PRO A 184 3.20 -2.27 -16.27
CA PRO A 184 1.81 -2.63 -16.53
C PRO A 184 1.33 -3.82 -15.70
N GLN A 185 2.19 -4.82 -15.44
CA GLN A 185 1.87 -5.95 -14.56
C GLN A 185 1.67 -5.48 -13.12
N PHE A 186 2.48 -4.53 -12.65
CA PHE A 186 2.32 -3.95 -11.32
C PHE A 186 1.01 -3.17 -11.17
N LEU A 187 0.62 -2.37 -12.17
CA LEU A 187 -0.69 -1.70 -12.18
C LEU A 187 -1.84 -2.71 -12.08
N ASN A 188 -1.74 -3.81 -12.83
CA ASN A 188 -2.71 -4.90 -12.73
C ASN A 188 -2.72 -5.52 -11.33
N ALA A 189 -1.55 -5.76 -10.73
CA ALA A 189 -1.44 -6.29 -9.37
C ALA A 189 -2.16 -5.40 -8.34
N VAL A 190 -1.97 -4.07 -8.41
CA VAL A 190 -2.65 -3.12 -7.53
C VAL A 190 -4.16 -3.11 -7.77
N ALA A 191 -4.60 -3.18 -9.03
CA ALA A 191 -6.02 -3.26 -9.36
C ALA A 191 -6.66 -4.55 -8.82
N LEU A 192 -5.98 -5.69 -8.98
CA LEU A 192 -6.42 -6.99 -8.45
C LEU A 192 -6.54 -6.95 -6.92
N GLY A 193 -5.52 -6.42 -6.23
CA GLY A 193 -5.53 -6.28 -4.77
C GLY A 193 -6.68 -5.43 -4.23
N GLN A 194 -7.21 -4.52 -5.05
CA GLN A 194 -8.34 -3.65 -4.71
C GLN A 194 -9.71 -4.25 -5.04
N ILE A 195 -9.77 -5.08 -6.09
CA ILE A 195 -10.99 -5.81 -6.46
C ILE A 195 -11.20 -7.00 -5.51
N THR A 196 -10.11 -7.59 -5.01
CA THR A 196 -10.19 -8.72 -4.09
C THR A 196 -10.69 -8.34 -2.71
N PRO A 197 -11.62 -9.10 -2.09
CA PRO A 197 -11.99 -8.90 -0.70
C PRO A 197 -10.77 -9.00 0.19
N GLY A 198 -10.51 -7.96 0.97
CA GLY A 198 -9.35 -7.95 1.86
C GLY A 198 -8.73 -6.55 1.95
N PRO A 199 -7.54 -6.46 2.58
CA PRO A 199 -6.78 -5.23 2.62
C PRO A 199 -5.98 -5.05 1.31
N VAL A 200 -5.78 -3.80 0.89
CA VAL A 200 -4.91 -3.43 -0.26
C VAL A 200 -3.52 -4.09 -0.18
N VAL A 201 -3.04 -4.31 1.05
CA VAL A 201 -1.79 -5.00 1.40
C VAL A 201 -1.68 -6.38 0.75
N GLN A 202 -2.80 -7.03 0.45
CA GLN A 202 -2.86 -8.32 -0.21
C GLN A 202 -2.26 -8.32 -1.61
N THR A 203 -2.12 -7.15 -2.25
CA THR A 203 -1.35 -6.95 -3.51
C THR A 203 0.04 -7.60 -3.46
N VAL A 204 0.68 -7.64 -2.29
CA VAL A 204 1.99 -8.29 -2.09
C VAL A 204 1.98 -9.78 -2.45
N ALA A 205 0.82 -10.44 -2.39
CA ALA A 205 0.66 -11.83 -2.82
C ALA A 205 0.85 -11.99 -4.33
N VAL A 206 0.39 -11.02 -5.14
CA VAL A 206 0.62 -10.99 -6.58
C VAL A 206 2.10 -10.78 -6.88
N VAL A 207 2.76 -9.90 -6.11
CA VAL A 207 4.21 -9.69 -6.19
C VAL A 207 4.97 -10.97 -5.86
N GLY A 208 4.60 -11.67 -4.79
CA GLY A 208 5.16 -12.97 -4.46
C GLY A 208 4.87 -14.04 -5.51
N TYR A 209 3.69 -14.02 -6.13
CA TYR A 209 3.34 -14.92 -7.23
C TYR A 209 4.25 -14.71 -8.44
N ALA A 210 4.50 -13.45 -8.82
CA ALA A 210 5.42 -13.11 -9.90
C ALA A 210 6.86 -13.57 -9.60
N ALA A 211 7.29 -13.41 -8.34
CA ALA A 211 8.65 -13.75 -7.94
C ALA A 211 8.93 -15.27 -7.87
N ALA A 212 7.99 -16.07 -7.35
CA ALA A 212 8.21 -17.51 -7.08
C ALA A 212 6.93 -18.35 -7.09
N GLY A 213 5.92 -17.96 -7.87
CA GLY A 213 4.65 -18.66 -7.99
C GLY A 213 3.87 -18.72 -6.67
N VAL A 214 3.06 -19.77 -6.50
CA VAL A 214 2.20 -19.94 -5.31
C VAL A 214 3.01 -19.91 -4.01
N GLY A 215 4.19 -20.53 -3.98
CA GLY A 215 5.07 -20.52 -2.80
C GLY A 215 5.52 -19.11 -2.42
N GLY A 216 5.89 -18.29 -3.41
CA GLY A 216 6.21 -16.89 -3.20
C GLY A 216 5.02 -16.07 -2.71
N ALA A 217 3.83 -16.28 -3.27
CA ALA A 217 2.60 -15.60 -2.85
C ALA A 217 2.25 -15.87 -1.38
N LEU A 218 2.35 -17.14 -0.96
CA LEU A 218 2.10 -17.56 0.42
C LEU A 218 3.13 -16.97 1.38
N LEU A 219 4.42 -17.04 1.02
CA LEU A 219 5.50 -16.47 1.83
C LEU A 219 5.34 -14.95 1.99
N ALA A 220 5.13 -14.23 0.88
CA ALA A 220 4.95 -12.79 0.88
C ALA A 220 3.76 -12.37 1.75
N SER A 221 2.64 -13.08 1.64
CA SER A 221 1.44 -12.82 2.45
C SER A 221 1.71 -13.07 3.93
N PHE A 222 2.33 -14.20 4.26
CA PHE A 222 2.67 -14.53 5.64
C PHE A 222 3.56 -13.44 6.26
N VAL A 223 4.64 -13.07 5.57
CA VAL A 223 5.60 -12.08 6.08
C VAL A 223 4.99 -10.67 6.16
N ALA A 224 4.10 -10.29 5.24
CA ALA A 224 3.43 -9.00 5.29
C ALA A 224 2.39 -8.91 6.44
N PHE A 225 1.63 -9.97 6.71
CA PHE A 225 0.61 -9.91 7.76
C PHE A 225 1.14 -10.27 9.16
N ALA A 226 2.21 -11.06 9.26
CA ALA A 226 2.74 -11.55 10.54
C ALA A 226 3.09 -10.44 11.55
N PRO A 227 3.82 -9.36 11.20
CA PRO A 227 4.17 -8.31 12.17
C PRO A 227 2.91 -7.70 12.81
N SER A 228 1.91 -7.41 11.98
CA SER A 228 0.66 -6.81 12.44
C SER A 228 -0.18 -7.75 13.31
N MET A 229 -0.26 -9.05 12.94
CA MET A 229 -0.94 -10.06 13.76
C MET A 229 -0.27 -10.22 15.12
N LEU A 230 1.06 -10.33 15.14
CA LEU A 230 1.84 -10.48 16.37
C LEU A 230 1.65 -9.27 17.29
N ILE A 231 1.71 -8.05 16.76
CA ILE A 231 1.50 -6.82 17.53
C ILE A 231 0.10 -6.79 18.15
N VAL A 232 -0.95 -7.17 17.42
CA VAL A 232 -2.32 -7.17 17.96
C VAL A 232 -2.49 -8.28 19.01
N ILE A 233 -2.01 -9.49 18.73
CA ILE A 233 -2.10 -10.64 19.66
C ILE A 233 -1.35 -10.35 20.96
N ALA A 234 -0.15 -9.77 20.89
CA ALA A 234 0.69 -9.44 22.04
C ALA A 234 0.24 -8.15 22.75
N GLY A 235 -0.20 -7.14 21.98
CA GLY A 235 -0.41 -5.76 22.43
C GLY A 235 -1.87 -5.32 22.57
N GLY A 236 -2.85 -6.20 22.31
CA GLY A 236 -4.28 -5.84 22.28
C GLY A 236 -4.79 -5.12 23.54
N SER A 237 -4.23 -5.40 24.72
CA SER A 237 -4.58 -4.70 25.96
C SER A 237 -3.98 -3.29 26.07
N ARG A 238 -2.82 -3.03 25.43
CA ARG A 238 -2.08 -1.76 25.48
C ARG A 238 -2.32 -0.85 24.27
N PHE A 239 -2.99 -1.33 23.23
CA PHE A 239 -3.28 -0.55 22.02
C PHE A 239 -3.99 0.78 22.33
N LEU A 240 -4.96 0.77 23.26
CA LEU A 240 -5.67 1.98 23.69
C LEU A 240 -4.77 2.96 24.46
N GLN A 241 -3.78 2.45 25.19
CA GLN A 241 -2.80 3.29 25.89
C GLN A 241 -1.85 3.97 24.89
N LEU A 242 -1.45 3.25 23.83
CA LEU A 242 -0.59 3.80 22.78
C LEU A 242 -1.28 4.93 21.99
N ARG A 243 -2.59 4.82 21.68
CA ARG A 243 -3.36 5.91 21.03
C ARG A 243 -3.51 7.17 21.90
N ARG A 244 -3.37 7.05 23.23
CA ARG A 244 -3.44 8.18 24.16
C ARG A 244 -2.07 8.82 24.43
N ASN A 245 -0.98 8.19 23.98
CA ASN A 245 0.37 8.71 24.19
C ASN A 245 0.64 9.93 23.28
N PRO A 246 0.94 11.11 23.85
CA PRO A 246 1.23 12.32 23.06
C PRO A 246 2.45 12.16 22.14
N ASN A 247 3.43 11.33 22.53
CA ASN A 247 4.60 11.05 21.70
C ASN A 247 4.24 10.23 20.45
N ALA A 248 3.37 9.23 20.60
CA ALA A 248 2.90 8.46 19.46
C ALA A 248 2.12 9.35 18.49
N ARG A 249 1.28 10.26 18.99
CA ARG A 249 0.58 11.25 18.16
C ARG A 249 1.55 12.19 17.45
N ALA A 250 2.55 12.73 18.15
CA ALA A 250 3.57 13.58 17.55
C ALA A 250 4.30 12.87 16.40
N PHE A 251 4.73 11.63 16.58
CA PHE A 251 5.36 10.87 15.50
C PHE A 251 4.43 10.69 14.29
N LEU A 252 3.17 10.35 14.54
CA LEU A 252 2.18 10.14 13.49
C LEU A 252 1.79 11.44 12.75
N ASP A 253 1.85 12.58 13.43
CA ASP A 253 1.60 13.89 12.81
C ASP A 253 2.70 14.29 11.82
N GLY A 254 3.92 13.75 11.96
CA GLY A 254 5.00 13.92 10.98
C GLY A 254 4.97 12.86 9.88
N ALA A 255 4.81 11.60 10.27
CA ALA A 255 4.81 10.47 9.34
C ALA A 255 3.56 10.43 8.43
N GLY A 256 2.39 10.88 8.92
CA GLY A 256 1.13 10.89 8.17
C GLY A 256 1.16 11.76 6.92
N PRO A 257 1.52 13.05 7.01
CA PRO A 257 1.71 13.92 5.86
C PRO A 257 2.81 13.43 4.90
N ALA A 258 3.91 12.88 5.41
CA ALA A 258 4.92 12.25 4.56
C ALA A 258 4.37 11.07 3.77
N ALA A 259 3.52 10.24 4.40
CA ALA A 259 2.84 9.14 3.74
C ALA A 259 1.84 9.62 2.66
N ILE A 260 1.13 10.72 2.90
CA ILE A 260 0.29 11.38 1.90
C ILE A 260 1.12 11.82 0.70
N GLY A 261 2.26 12.48 0.96
CA GLY A 261 3.25 12.83 -0.05
C GLY A 261 3.69 11.63 -0.85
N ALA A 262 4.00 10.52 -0.20
CA ALA A 262 4.43 9.29 -0.86
C ALA A 262 3.34 8.68 -1.75
N ILE A 263 2.08 8.69 -1.31
CA ILE A 263 0.95 8.24 -2.15
C ILE A 263 0.84 9.10 -3.41
N PHE A 264 0.90 10.43 -3.29
CA PHE A 264 0.87 11.31 -4.46
C PHE A 264 2.11 11.15 -5.34
N GLY A 265 3.28 10.99 -4.74
CA GLY A 265 4.54 10.76 -5.45
C GLY A 265 4.52 9.47 -6.27
N ALA A 266 3.84 8.43 -5.78
CA ALA A 266 3.66 7.15 -6.48
C ALA A 266 2.94 7.30 -7.84
N PHE A 267 2.20 8.39 -8.06
CA PHE A 267 1.52 8.64 -9.33
C PHE A 267 2.51 8.64 -10.51
N VAL A 268 3.71 9.19 -10.33
CA VAL A 268 4.71 9.31 -11.41
C VAL A 268 5.24 7.95 -11.89
N PRO A 269 5.80 7.07 -11.02
CA PRO A 269 6.24 5.76 -11.47
C PRO A 269 5.07 4.87 -11.93
N LEU A 270 3.88 5.01 -11.35
CA LEU A 270 2.70 4.26 -11.81
C LEU A 270 2.21 4.73 -13.18
N ALA A 271 2.29 6.03 -13.47
CA ALA A 271 1.95 6.59 -14.77
C ALA A 271 2.86 6.06 -15.89
N ALA A 272 4.10 5.67 -15.56
CA ALA A 272 5.02 5.07 -16.53
C ALA A 272 4.53 3.71 -17.06
N GLY A 273 3.65 3.00 -16.33
CA GLY A 273 3.03 1.76 -16.79
C GLY A 273 1.81 1.93 -17.70
N VAL A 274 1.51 3.16 -18.12
CA VAL A 274 0.37 3.49 -19.00
C VAL A 274 0.88 3.84 -20.40
N ASP A 275 0.86 2.83 -21.27
CA ASP A 275 1.44 2.89 -22.62
C ASP A 275 0.56 3.61 -23.66
N PHE A 276 -0.78 3.57 -23.51
CA PHE A 276 -1.70 3.94 -24.59
C PHE A 276 -2.63 5.11 -24.25
N THR A 277 -2.96 5.93 -25.24
CA THR A 277 -3.85 7.11 -25.08
C THR A 277 -5.23 6.74 -24.53
N TRP A 278 -5.79 5.60 -24.93
CA TRP A 278 -7.11 5.17 -24.43
C TRP A 278 -7.09 4.86 -22.93
N GLN A 279 -5.96 4.40 -22.38
CA GLN A 279 -5.80 4.15 -20.95
C GLN A 279 -5.82 5.47 -20.17
N TRP A 280 -5.21 6.53 -20.70
CA TRP A 280 -5.30 7.87 -20.13
C TRP A 280 -6.74 8.41 -20.10
N VAL A 281 -7.54 8.12 -21.12
CA VAL A 281 -8.99 8.43 -21.13
C VAL A 281 -9.70 7.65 -20.02
N VAL A 282 -9.42 6.34 -19.88
CA VAL A 282 -9.98 5.51 -18.80
C VAL A 282 -9.59 6.05 -17.42
N ALA A 283 -8.32 6.45 -17.23
CA ALA A 283 -7.84 7.05 -15.98
C ALA A 283 -8.56 8.38 -15.67
N ALA A 284 -8.76 9.24 -16.67
CA ALA A 284 -9.49 10.51 -16.51
C ALA A 284 -10.97 10.29 -16.15
N VAL A 285 -11.63 9.34 -16.84
CA VAL A 285 -13.02 8.97 -16.52
C VAL A 285 -13.11 8.36 -15.13
N ALA A 286 -12.18 7.49 -14.74
CA ALA A 286 -12.10 6.93 -13.39
C ALA A 286 -11.94 8.03 -12.34
N ALA A 287 -11.11 9.04 -12.59
CA ALA A 287 -10.98 10.19 -11.70
C ALA A 287 -12.30 10.95 -11.57
N LEU A 288 -13.00 11.21 -12.69
CA LEU A 288 -14.32 11.85 -12.66
C LEU A 288 -15.34 11.04 -11.86
N LEU A 289 -15.38 9.72 -12.04
CA LEU A 289 -16.28 8.83 -11.28
C LEU A 289 -15.98 8.85 -9.77
N LEU A 290 -14.69 8.82 -9.39
CA LEU A 290 -14.28 8.81 -7.98
C LEU A 290 -14.49 10.17 -7.31
N PHE A 291 -14.21 11.28 -7.99
CA PHE A 291 -14.25 12.62 -7.40
C PHE A 291 -15.62 13.29 -7.53
N ALA A 292 -16.21 13.29 -8.73
CA ALA A 292 -17.48 13.96 -9.00
C ALA A 292 -18.68 13.07 -8.66
N ALA A 293 -18.72 11.85 -9.20
CA ALA A 293 -19.84 10.92 -8.96
C ALA A 293 -19.74 10.20 -7.60
N ARG A 294 -18.59 10.30 -6.91
CA ARG A 294 -18.31 9.65 -5.63
C ARG A 294 -18.58 8.14 -5.65
N LEU A 295 -18.37 7.52 -6.81
CA LEU A 295 -18.48 6.09 -6.96
C LEU A 295 -17.39 5.40 -6.13
N GLY A 296 -17.69 4.21 -5.60
CA GLY A 296 -16.69 3.43 -4.87
C GLY A 296 -15.49 3.02 -5.74
N VAL A 297 -14.37 2.69 -5.10
CA VAL A 297 -13.16 2.23 -5.79
C VAL A 297 -13.41 0.93 -6.58
N VAL A 298 -14.06 -0.06 -5.96
CA VAL A 298 -14.30 -1.36 -6.59
C VAL A 298 -15.18 -1.24 -7.86
N PRO A 299 -16.37 -0.59 -7.82
CA PRO A 299 -17.16 -0.39 -9.04
C PRO A 299 -16.39 0.38 -10.13
N THR A 300 -15.61 1.40 -9.77
CA THR A 300 -14.81 2.16 -10.73
C THR A 300 -13.77 1.27 -11.43
N LEU A 301 -13.06 0.43 -10.66
CA LEU A 301 -12.09 -0.52 -11.22
C LEU A 301 -12.77 -1.55 -12.13
N LEU A 302 -13.95 -2.06 -11.77
CA LEU A 302 -14.70 -3.01 -12.60
C LEU A 302 -15.20 -2.37 -13.90
N LEU A 303 -15.67 -1.12 -13.86
CA LEU A 303 -16.07 -0.37 -15.06
C LEU A 303 -14.87 -0.10 -15.98
N ALA A 304 -13.73 0.27 -15.40
CA ALA A 304 -12.49 0.48 -16.14
C ALA A 304 -11.97 -0.82 -16.77
N ALA A 305 -12.06 -1.94 -16.04
CA ALA A 305 -11.76 -3.27 -16.53
C ALA A 305 -12.66 -3.67 -17.71
N GLY A 306 -13.96 -3.39 -17.61
CA GLY A 306 -14.93 -3.59 -18.70
C GLY A 306 -14.60 -2.73 -19.93
N ALA A 307 -14.28 -1.45 -19.73
CA ALA A 307 -13.87 -0.55 -20.82
C ALA A 307 -12.59 -1.05 -21.51
N GLY A 308 -11.62 -1.56 -20.76
CA GLY A 308 -10.42 -2.18 -21.30
C GLY A 308 -10.69 -3.46 -22.08
N ALA A 309 -11.64 -4.30 -21.63
CA ALA A 309 -12.07 -5.48 -22.37
C ALA A 309 -12.68 -5.11 -23.73
N VAL A 310 -13.57 -4.10 -23.73
CA VAL A 310 -14.21 -3.59 -24.95
C VAL A 310 -13.17 -3.00 -25.90
N ALA A 311 -12.20 -2.23 -25.37
CA ALA A 311 -11.10 -1.68 -26.15
C ALA A 311 -10.29 -2.78 -26.85
N ALA A 312 -9.96 -3.85 -26.14
CA ALA A 312 -9.24 -4.99 -26.71
C ALA A 312 -10.05 -5.73 -27.79
N ILE A 313 -11.35 -5.93 -27.58
CA ILE A 313 -12.24 -6.56 -28.56
C ILE A 313 -12.39 -5.68 -29.80
N ALA A 314 -12.39 -4.36 -29.63
CA ALA A 314 -12.42 -3.38 -30.71
C ALA A 314 -11.08 -3.27 -31.49
N GLY A 315 -10.06 -4.06 -31.13
CA GLY A 315 -8.77 -4.09 -31.81
C GLY A 315 -7.81 -2.97 -31.40
N LEU A 316 -8.07 -2.25 -30.30
CA LEU A 316 -7.13 -1.28 -29.78
C LEU A 316 -5.86 -1.97 -29.24
N PRO A 317 -4.70 -1.31 -29.31
CA PRO A 317 -3.46 -1.88 -28.83
C PRO A 317 -3.53 -2.06 -27.31
N VAL A 318 -3.12 -3.24 -26.85
CA VAL A 318 -3.03 -3.63 -25.44
C VAL A 318 -1.61 -4.04 -25.11
N PRO A 319 -1.14 -3.82 -23.86
CA PRO A 319 0.23 -4.13 -23.47
C PRO A 319 0.57 -5.60 -23.79
N ALA A 320 1.77 -5.83 -24.32
CA ALA A 320 2.25 -7.19 -24.57
C ALA A 320 2.36 -7.95 -23.24
N SER A 321 2.03 -9.24 -23.25
CA SER A 321 2.54 -10.14 -22.21
C SER A 321 4.03 -10.32 -22.49
N ALA A 322 4.87 -9.86 -21.55
CA ALA A 322 6.32 -10.08 -21.62
C ALA A 322 6.63 -11.58 -21.77
#